data_AF-F6W602-F1
#
_entry.id   AF-F6W602-F1
#
_cell.length_a   1.000
_cell.length_b   1.000
_cell.length_c   1.000
_cell.angle_alpha   90.00
_cell.angle_beta   90.00
_cell.angle_gamma   90.00
#
_symmetry.space_group_name_H-M   'P 1'
#
loop_
_entity.id
_entity.type
_entity.pdbx_description
1 polymer ?
#
loop_
_entity_poly.entity_id
_entity_poly.type
_entity_poly.pdbx_seq_one_letter_code
_entity_poly.pdbx_strand_id
1 'polypeptide(L)'
;MSTPVVLRLPFVTFNKKHCDVEDDVGIKVCPIIVDFERLLKGGHKNYEKIIPGVPNTDLLHVAASLYGVTLSEVTDDIIYPTMCGKWSRTLLMLRDEEQTLQHLMKTTHKRIATNVNQTPNDANNDSDDAPNIFSDDESSDEDEDFDDDFVSGIPGFLAEVQTRKEHLVQLYEKKIDEADEYRKYLGVEHRLIGCSTFERSYEKPGQQVLQLTLVGVRKKY
;
A
#
# COMPACT_ATOMS: atom_id res chain seq x y z
N MET A 1 -22.15 21.26 -2.61
CA MET A 1 -21.48 20.77 -1.39
C MET A 1 -20.08 20.31 -1.80
N SER A 2 -19.02 20.81 -1.17
CA SER A 2 -17.65 20.38 -1.47
C SER A 2 -17.46 18.94 -1.00
N THR A 3 -16.89 18.08 -1.83
CA THR A 3 -16.56 16.70 -1.44
C THR A 3 -15.37 16.70 -0.48
N PRO A 4 -15.41 15.86 0.58
CA PRO A 4 -14.30 15.78 1.53
C PRO A 4 -13.02 15.33 0.83
N VAL A 5 -11.88 15.87 1.27
CA VAL A 5 -10.54 15.46 0.78
C VAL A 5 -10.19 14.06 1.29
N VAL A 6 -10.58 13.75 2.52
CA VAL A 6 -10.43 12.43 3.13
C VAL A 6 -11.79 12.01 3.68
N LEU A 7 -12.24 10.81 3.29
CA LEU A 7 -13.46 10.19 3.81
C LEU A 7 -13.11 8.81 4.37
N ARG A 8 -13.22 8.66 5.69
CA ARG A 8 -13.07 7.37 6.36
C ARG A 8 -14.41 6.64 6.32
N LEU A 9 -14.40 5.41 5.84
CA LEU A 9 -15.57 4.55 5.84
C LEU A 9 -15.56 3.64 7.07
N PRO A 10 -16.72 3.06 7.45
CA PRO A 10 -16.78 2.06 8.50
C PRO A 10 -15.84 0.89 8.21
N PHE A 11 -15.31 0.27 9.27
CA PHE A 11 -14.51 -0.93 9.14
C PHE A 11 -15.32 -2.05 8.45
N VAL A 12 -14.65 -2.78 7.57
CA VAL A 12 -15.19 -3.95 6.88
C VAL A 12 -14.35 -5.16 7.26
N THR A 13 -14.99 -6.31 7.48
CA THR A 13 -14.28 -7.57 7.72
C THR A 13 -14.52 -8.52 6.57
N PHE A 14 -13.45 -9.00 5.96
CA PHE A 14 -13.48 -9.99 4.87
C PHE A 14 -13.21 -11.38 5.45
N ASN A 15 -14.20 -12.25 5.39
CA ASN A 15 -14.07 -13.64 5.81
C ASN A 15 -13.64 -14.49 4.62
N LYS A 16 -12.73 -15.44 4.85
CA LYS A 16 -12.30 -16.39 3.82
C LYS A 16 -13.46 -17.33 3.49
N LYS A 17 -13.81 -17.47 2.21
CA LYS A 17 -15.03 -18.20 1.79
C LYS A 17 -14.94 -19.73 1.88
N HIS A 18 -13.79 -20.31 2.21
CA HIS A 18 -13.63 -21.77 2.32
C HIS A 18 -12.35 -22.11 3.09
N CYS A 19 -12.48 -22.54 4.34
CA CYS A 19 -11.54 -23.39 5.07
C CYS A 19 -12.29 -23.88 6.32
N ASP A 20 -12.49 -25.19 6.47
CA ASP A 20 -13.12 -25.84 7.64
C ASP A 20 -12.23 -25.80 8.89
N VAL A 21 -11.59 -24.65 9.15
CA VAL A 21 -10.69 -24.43 10.27
C VAL A 21 -11.33 -23.39 11.18
N GLU A 22 -11.67 -23.81 12.40
CA GLU A 22 -12.48 -23.06 13.38
C GLU A 22 -11.83 -21.75 13.89
N ASP A 23 -10.63 -21.40 13.44
CA ASP A 23 -9.83 -20.24 13.92
C ASP A 23 -9.50 -19.19 12.86
N ASP A 24 -10.22 -19.12 11.73
CA ASP A 24 -9.91 -18.11 10.69
C ASP A 24 -10.52 -16.74 11.03
N VAL A 25 -9.78 -15.96 11.82
CA VAL A 25 -10.11 -14.56 12.13
C VAL A 25 -10.09 -13.74 10.83
N GLY A 26 -11.27 -13.33 10.35
CA GLY A 26 -11.43 -12.53 9.15
C GLY A 26 -10.54 -11.27 9.11
N ILE A 27 -10.24 -10.80 7.91
CA ILE A 27 -9.36 -9.65 7.70
C ILE A 27 -10.17 -8.37 7.90
N LYS A 28 -9.85 -7.63 8.96
CA LYS A 28 -10.46 -6.34 9.28
C LYS A 28 -9.71 -5.22 8.58
N VAL A 29 -10.45 -4.36 7.90
CA VAL A 29 -9.93 -3.32 7.01
C VAL A 29 -10.64 -2.01 7.29
N CYS A 30 -9.89 -0.92 7.28
CA CYS A 30 -10.36 0.47 7.30
C CYS A 30 -10.29 1.04 5.88
N PRO A 31 -11.44 1.15 5.18
CA PRO A 31 -11.46 1.78 3.87
C PRO A 31 -11.41 3.31 4.00
N ILE A 32 -10.56 3.95 3.21
CA ILE A 32 -10.41 5.41 3.22
C ILE A 32 -10.41 5.90 1.78
N ILE A 33 -11.27 6.87 1.46
CA ILE A 33 -11.24 7.56 0.17
C ILE A 33 -10.42 8.83 0.31
N VAL A 34 -9.48 9.03 -0.60
CA VAL A 34 -8.51 10.12 -0.57
C VAL A 34 -8.51 10.86 -1.90
N ASP A 35 -8.48 12.18 -1.81
CA ASP A 35 -8.24 13.12 -2.90
C ASP A 35 -6.78 13.59 -2.82
N PHE A 36 -5.86 12.86 -3.47
CA PHE A 36 -4.43 13.12 -3.34
C PHE A 36 -4.02 14.49 -3.89
N GLU A 37 -4.65 14.94 -4.98
CA GLU A 37 -4.42 16.27 -5.53
C GLU A 37 -4.64 17.35 -4.47
N ARG A 38 -5.85 17.39 -3.88
CA ARG A 38 -6.18 18.42 -2.89
C ARG A 38 -5.49 18.22 -1.56
N LEU A 39 -5.18 16.97 -1.20
CA LEU A 39 -4.48 16.64 0.03
C LEU A 39 -3.04 17.17 0.02
N LEU A 40 -2.34 17.02 -1.10
CA LEU A 40 -0.92 17.32 -1.23
C LEU A 40 -0.66 18.75 -1.73
N LYS A 41 -1.44 19.24 -2.73
CA LYS A 41 -1.32 20.63 -3.24
C LYS A 41 -2.01 21.67 -2.36
N GLY A 42 -2.92 21.26 -1.47
CA GLY A 42 -3.73 22.15 -0.63
C GLY A 42 -2.97 22.97 0.41
N GLY A 43 -1.64 22.91 0.44
CA GLY A 43 -0.78 23.48 1.45
C GLY A 43 -0.83 22.67 2.75
N HIS A 44 0.35 22.28 3.26
CA HIS A 44 0.59 21.42 4.43
C HIS A 44 -0.14 21.77 5.76
N LYS A 45 -1.00 22.80 5.81
CA LYS A 45 -1.49 23.41 7.06
C LYS A 45 -2.89 23.00 7.49
N ASN A 46 -3.72 22.39 6.64
CA ASN A 46 -5.15 22.18 6.97
C ASN A 46 -5.65 20.73 6.96
N TYR A 47 -4.88 19.76 6.46
CA TYR A 47 -5.32 18.37 6.46
C TYR A 47 -4.53 17.55 7.49
N GLU A 48 -5.27 16.95 8.41
CA GLU A 48 -4.73 16.00 9.38
C GLU A 48 -4.08 14.81 8.65
N LYS A 49 -2.99 14.28 9.22
CA LYS A 49 -2.37 13.06 8.70
C LYS A 49 -3.41 11.94 8.66
N ILE A 50 -3.54 11.24 7.53
CA ILE A 50 -4.50 10.13 7.40
C ILE A 50 -4.15 9.00 8.38
N ILE A 51 -2.86 8.75 8.57
CA ILE A 51 -2.34 7.83 9.58
C ILE A 51 -1.39 8.64 10.48
N PRO A 52 -1.58 8.64 11.81
CA PRO A 52 -0.65 9.31 12.72
C PRO A 52 0.79 8.85 12.49
N GLY A 53 1.73 9.80 12.49
CA GLY A 53 3.15 9.53 12.22
C GLY A 53 3.51 9.45 10.73
N VAL A 54 2.64 8.92 9.87
CA VAL A 54 2.94 8.66 8.45
C VAL A 54 2.73 9.91 7.59
N PRO A 55 3.70 10.31 6.74
CA PRO A 55 3.51 11.32 5.71
C PRO A 55 2.41 10.91 4.70
N ASN A 56 1.60 11.87 4.26
CA ASN A 56 0.57 11.57 3.25
C ASN A 56 1.18 11.25 1.87
N THR A 57 2.42 11.68 1.61
CA THR A 57 3.21 11.32 0.43
C THR A 57 3.52 9.82 0.41
N ASP A 58 3.87 9.22 1.55
CA ASP A 58 4.13 7.78 1.64
C ASP A 58 2.89 6.94 1.32
N LEU A 59 1.70 7.45 1.67
CA LEU A 59 0.44 6.82 1.29
C LEU A 59 0.21 6.83 -0.22
N LEU A 60 0.58 7.93 -0.89
CA LEU A 60 0.55 8.03 -2.35
C LEU A 60 1.54 7.02 -2.95
N HIS A 61 2.79 7.04 -2.52
CA HIS A 61 3.84 6.16 -3.03
C HIS A 61 3.52 4.68 -2.83
N VAL A 62 3.03 4.27 -1.65
CA VAL A 62 2.65 2.86 -1.41
C VAL A 62 1.50 2.41 -2.30
N ALA A 63 0.53 3.29 -2.57
CA ALA A 63 -0.55 2.98 -3.50
C ALA A 63 -0.07 2.93 -4.96
N ALA A 64 0.81 3.86 -5.37
CA ALA A 64 1.42 3.85 -6.69
C ALA A 64 2.26 2.59 -6.92
N SER A 65 3.12 2.21 -5.96
CA SER A 65 3.88 0.96 -6.01
C SER A 65 2.98 -0.28 -6.07
N LEU A 66 1.81 -0.26 -5.41
CA LEU A 66 0.86 -1.36 -5.54
C LEU A 66 0.31 -1.45 -6.96
N TYR A 67 0.01 -0.32 -7.62
CA TYR A 67 -0.38 -0.33 -9.03
C TYR A 67 0.74 -0.83 -9.92
N GLY A 68 1.97 -0.31 -9.81
CA GLY A 68 3.10 -0.75 -10.66
C GLY A 68 3.36 -2.26 -10.58
N VAL A 69 3.17 -2.86 -9.40
CA VAL A 69 3.34 -4.32 -9.22
C VAL A 69 2.15 -5.13 -9.71
N THR A 70 0.93 -4.58 -9.66
CA THR A 70 -0.31 -5.31 -10.03
C THR A 70 -0.73 -5.08 -11.47
N LEU A 71 -0.29 -3.99 -12.09
CA LEU A 71 -0.62 -3.54 -13.43
C LEU A 71 0.70 -3.34 -14.19
N SER A 72 1.34 -4.43 -14.62
CA SER A 72 2.66 -4.41 -15.27
C SER A 72 2.72 -3.63 -16.60
N GLU A 73 1.57 -3.27 -17.16
CA GLU A 73 1.45 -2.47 -18.38
C GLU A 73 1.33 -0.97 -18.11
N VAL A 74 1.21 -0.57 -16.84
CA VAL A 74 0.99 0.83 -16.43
C VAL A 74 2.21 1.32 -15.69
N THR A 75 2.85 2.34 -16.25
CA THR A 75 4.06 2.98 -15.76
C THR A 75 3.76 4.14 -14.81
N ASP A 76 4.76 4.60 -14.06
CA ASP A 76 4.59 5.62 -13.02
C ASP A 76 4.11 6.97 -13.56
N ASP A 77 4.53 7.35 -14.76
CA ASP A 77 4.06 8.51 -15.54
C ASP A 77 2.55 8.44 -15.86
N ILE A 78 1.93 7.26 -15.82
CA ILE A 78 0.48 7.10 -15.94
C ILE A 78 -0.18 7.01 -14.56
N ILE A 79 0.44 6.30 -13.62
CA ILE A 79 -0.12 6.04 -12.28
C ILE A 79 -0.30 7.35 -11.49
N TYR A 80 0.76 8.14 -11.35
CA TYR A 80 0.73 9.35 -10.53
C TYR A 80 -0.25 10.40 -11.04
N PRO A 81 -0.31 10.73 -12.35
CA PRO A 81 -1.27 11.70 -12.86
C PRO A 81 -2.71 11.18 -12.74
N THR A 82 -2.91 9.87 -12.91
CA THR A 82 -4.23 9.26 -12.72
C THR A 82 -4.67 9.36 -11.26
N MET A 83 -3.80 9.12 -10.29
CA MET A 83 -4.13 9.23 -8.85
C MET A 83 -4.29 10.67 -8.37
N CYS A 84 -3.48 11.58 -8.89
CA CYS A 84 -3.45 13.00 -8.51
C CYS A 84 -4.26 13.89 -9.46
N GLY A 85 -5.09 13.31 -10.33
CA GLY A 85 -5.96 14.03 -11.23
C GLY A 85 -7.06 14.79 -10.49
N LYS A 86 -7.50 15.93 -11.05
CA LYS A 86 -8.43 16.87 -10.42
C LYS A 86 -9.74 16.29 -9.88
N TRP A 87 -10.24 15.28 -10.57
CA TRP A 87 -11.50 14.61 -10.25
C TRP A 87 -11.30 13.20 -9.70
N SER A 88 -10.03 12.81 -9.59
CA SER A 88 -9.62 11.48 -9.18
C SER A 88 -9.72 11.31 -7.68
N ARG A 89 -10.17 10.12 -7.28
CA ARG A 89 -10.26 9.71 -5.88
C ARG A 89 -9.71 8.31 -5.76
N THR A 90 -8.89 8.07 -4.75
CA THR A 90 -8.34 6.75 -4.48
C THR A 90 -8.96 6.18 -3.21
N LEU A 91 -9.63 5.05 -3.34
CA LEU A 91 -10.02 4.19 -2.23
C LEU A 91 -8.80 3.37 -1.80
N LEU A 92 -8.37 3.52 -0.56
CA LEU A 92 -7.33 2.74 0.10
C LEU A 92 -7.95 1.74 1.06
N MET A 93 -7.52 0.48 0.97
CA MET A 93 -7.93 -0.60 1.86
C MET A 93 -6.79 -0.89 2.83
N LEU A 94 -6.86 -0.33 4.04
CA LEU A 94 -5.82 -0.47 5.07
C LEU A 94 -6.21 -1.54 6.09
N ARG A 95 -5.41 -2.57 6.24
CA ARG A 95 -5.60 -3.58 7.28
C ARG A 95 -5.48 -2.96 8.68
N ASP A 96 -6.26 -3.52 9.60
CA ASP A 96 -6.19 -3.21 11.03
C ASP A 96 -4.75 -3.39 11.54
N GLU A 97 -4.30 -2.44 12.35
CA GLU A 97 -2.90 -2.34 12.78
C GLU A 97 -2.47 -3.56 13.59
N GLU A 98 -3.31 -4.02 14.51
CA GLU A 98 -3.00 -5.14 15.39
C GLU A 98 -2.97 -6.45 14.60
N GLN A 99 -3.93 -6.63 13.69
CA GLN A 99 -3.89 -7.78 12.77
C GLN A 99 -2.67 -7.75 11.84
N THR A 100 -2.21 -6.56 11.44
CA THR A 100 -1.02 -6.41 10.59
C THR A 100 0.24 -6.76 11.38
N LEU A 101 0.35 -6.29 12.62
CA LEU A 101 1.46 -6.58 13.52
C LEU A 101 1.61 -8.09 13.77
N GLN A 102 0.50 -8.75 14.14
CA GLN A 102 0.49 -10.21 14.33
C GLN A 102 0.88 -10.96 13.06
N HIS A 103 0.42 -10.50 11.90
CA HIS A 103 0.80 -11.09 10.62
C HIS A 103 2.29 -10.93 10.35
N LEU A 104 2.82 -9.72 10.57
CA LEU A 104 4.23 -9.38 10.37
C LEU A 104 5.14 -10.23 11.26
N MET A 105 4.82 -10.37 12.54
CA MET A 105 5.56 -11.25 13.45
C MET A 105 5.58 -12.68 12.91
N LYS A 106 4.41 -13.25 12.54
CA LYS A 106 4.31 -14.61 11.99
C LYS A 106 5.10 -14.80 10.68
N THR A 107 5.05 -13.85 9.76
CA THR A 107 5.71 -13.98 8.44
C THR A 107 7.21 -13.80 8.51
N THR A 108 7.71 -12.86 9.32
CA THR A 108 9.15 -12.69 9.53
C THR A 108 9.77 -13.98 10.06
N HIS A 109 9.08 -14.65 10.99
CA HIS A 109 9.53 -15.94 11.51
C HIS A 109 9.55 -17.06 10.45
N LYS A 110 8.56 -17.08 9.54
CA LYS A 110 8.47 -18.11 8.50
C LYS A 110 9.53 -17.94 7.41
N ARG A 111 9.77 -16.72 6.92
CA ARG A 111 10.65 -16.48 5.75
C ARG A 111 12.11 -16.88 6.03
N ILE A 112 12.63 -16.55 7.20
CA ILE A 112 14.04 -16.78 7.51
C ILE A 112 14.28 -18.25 7.89
N ALA A 113 13.31 -18.93 8.51
CA ALA A 113 13.38 -20.38 8.71
C ALA A 113 13.47 -21.17 7.38
N THR A 114 12.84 -20.68 6.31
CA THR A 114 12.96 -21.27 4.96
C THR A 114 14.33 -21.03 4.34
N ASN A 115 14.93 -19.85 4.53
CA ASN A 115 16.23 -19.50 3.95
C ASN A 115 17.43 -20.24 4.59
N VAL A 116 17.30 -20.71 5.84
CA VAL A 116 18.38 -21.48 6.51
C VAL A 116 18.46 -22.94 6.02
N ASN A 117 17.41 -23.46 5.37
CA ASN A 117 17.32 -24.87 4.96
C ASN A 117 17.44 -25.13 3.45
N GLN A 118 17.76 -24.14 2.62
CA GLN A 118 17.86 -24.33 1.17
C GLN A 118 19.32 -24.57 0.71
N THR A 119 19.62 -25.83 0.40
CA THR A 119 20.67 -26.23 -0.56
C THR A 119 20.31 -25.80 -1.98
N PRO A 120 21.29 -25.52 -2.87
CA PRO A 120 21.07 -24.95 -4.19
C PRO A 120 20.69 -26.06 -5.19
N ASN A 121 19.44 -26.52 -5.15
CA ASN A 121 18.78 -27.20 -6.26
C ASN A 121 17.31 -27.41 -5.88
N ASP A 122 16.47 -26.45 -6.24
CA ASP A 122 15.12 -26.66 -6.77
C ASP A 122 14.48 -25.29 -6.99
N ALA A 123 14.67 -24.77 -8.20
CA ALA A 123 13.96 -23.61 -8.72
C ALA A 123 12.51 -24.02 -8.98
N ASN A 124 11.66 -23.93 -7.96
CA ASN A 124 10.20 -23.77 -8.05
C ASN A 124 9.64 -23.62 -6.64
N ASN A 125 9.54 -22.39 -6.14
CA ASN A 125 8.61 -22.09 -5.05
C ASN A 125 8.19 -20.61 -5.05
N ASP A 126 6.90 -20.43 -5.31
CA ASP A 126 6.12 -19.20 -5.17
C ASP A 126 6.37 -18.51 -3.82
N SER A 127 7.20 -17.48 -3.83
CA SER A 127 7.50 -16.66 -2.65
C SER A 127 7.41 -15.16 -2.95
N ASP A 128 6.28 -14.76 -3.53
CA ASP A 128 5.90 -13.35 -3.80
C ASP A 128 5.26 -12.65 -2.60
N ASP A 129 5.66 -13.01 -1.38
CA ASP A 129 5.35 -12.24 -0.18
C ASP A 129 6.50 -11.22 -0.03
N ALA A 130 6.40 -10.09 -0.76
CA ALA A 130 7.37 -8.99 -0.95
C ALA A 130 8.75 -9.06 -0.24
N PRO A 131 9.82 -9.23 -1.04
CA PRO A 131 10.81 -8.14 -1.18
C PRO A 131 11.17 -7.75 -2.62
N ASN A 132 10.46 -8.25 -3.65
CA ASN A 132 10.68 -7.87 -5.06
C ASN A 132 9.89 -6.63 -5.52
N ILE A 133 9.13 -5.97 -4.62
CA ILE A 133 8.43 -4.71 -4.94
C ILE A 133 9.40 -3.53 -5.11
N PHE A 134 10.63 -3.64 -4.60
CA PHE A 134 11.58 -2.53 -4.50
C PHE A 134 12.94 -2.83 -5.13
N SER A 135 13.02 -3.79 -6.05
CA SER A 135 14.27 -4.13 -6.73
C SER A 135 14.25 -3.63 -8.17
N ASP A 136 14.96 -2.51 -8.37
CA ASP A 136 15.53 -1.94 -9.61
C ASP A 136 14.74 -2.07 -10.92
N ASP A 137 14.16 -0.95 -11.36
CA ASP A 137 14.24 -0.54 -12.77
C ASP A 137 14.31 1.00 -12.85
N GLU A 138 15.54 1.51 -12.87
CA GLU A 138 15.86 2.90 -13.15
C GLU A 138 15.96 3.07 -14.67
N SER A 139 14.84 3.37 -15.34
CA SER A 139 14.87 3.92 -16.70
C SER A 139 14.11 5.24 -16.73
N SER A 140 14.85 6.32 -16.50
CA SER A 140 14.39 7.70 -16.73
C SER A 140 14.43 7.99 -18.23
N ASP A 141 13.27 7.93 -18.88
CA ASP A 141 13.03 8.66 -20.13
C ASP A 141 12.28 9.94 -19.78
N GLU A 142 12.99 11.07 -19.92
CA GLU A 142 12.48 12.43 -19.75
C GLU A 142 11.55 12.76 -20.93
N ASP A 143 10.26 13.04 -20.69
CA ASP A 143 9.50 14.10 -21.38
C ASP A 143 8.06 14.29 -20.84
N GLU A 144 7.63 15.56 -20.85
CA GLU A 144 6.30 16.17 -20.62
C GLU A 144 5.85 16.47 -19.17
N ASP A 145 6.05 17.74 -18.75
CA ASP A 145 5.29 18.54 -17.76
C ASP A 145 4.64 17.78 -16.59
N PHE A 146 5.37 16.81 -16.03
CA PHE A 146 4.97 16.06 -14.87
C PHE A 146 5.20 16.92 -13.61
N ASP A 147 4.23 16.98 -12.70
CA ASP A 147 4.43 17.63 -11.40
C ASP A 147 5.43 16.79 -10.58
N ASP A 148 6.73 17.07 -10.77
CA ASP A 148 7.87 16.47 -10.06
C ASP A 148 7.69 16.49 -8.54
N ASP A 149 6.91 17.43 -8.03
CA ASP A 149 6.53 17.54 -6.62
C ASP A 149 5.98 16.22 -6.07
N PHE A 150 5.24 15.43 -6.86
CA PHE A 150 4.66 14.16 -6.41
C PHE A 150 5.66 13.00 -6.39
N VAL A 151 6.71 13.04 -7.21
CA VAL A 151 7.69 11.94 -7.35
C VAL A 151 8.96 12.20 -6.54
N SER A 152 9.25 13.46 -6.19
CA SER A 152 10.42 13.89 -5.41
C SER A 152 10.62 13.13 -4.07
N GLY A 153 9.54 12.58 -3.49
CA GLY A 153 9.56 11.84 -2.23
C GLY A 153 9.90 10.34 -2.34
N ILE A 154 9.92 9.77 -3.56
CA ILE A 154 10.12 8.32 -3.75
C ILE A 154 11.44 7.82 -3.14
N PRO A 155 12.62 8.43 -3.42
CA PRO A 155 13.89 7.89 -2.91
C PRO A 155 13.93 7.83 -1.38
N GLY A 156 13.40 8.85 -0.70
CA GLY A 156 13.30 8.89 0.75
C GLY A 156 12.37 7.80 1.29
N PHE A 157 11.19 7.67 0.68
CA PHE A 157 10.23 6.63 1.03
C PHE A 157 10.83 5.22 0.89
N LEU A 158 11.51 4.93 -0.23
CA LEU A 158 12.16 3.64 -0.47
C LEU A 158 13.27 3.34 0.54
N ALA A 159 14.12 4.32 0.85
CA ALA A 159 15.17 4.18 1.85
C ALA A 159 14.59 3.85 3.24
N GLU A 160 13.48 4.48 3.62
CA GLU A 160 12.82 4.17 4.89
C GLU A 160 12.19 2.77 4.92
N VAL A 161 11.55 2.33 3.83
CA VAL A 161 11.02 0.96 3.72
C VAL A 161 12.14 -0.06 3.86
N GLN A 162 13.26 0.16 3.17
CA GLN A 162 14.42 -0.72 3.23
C GLN A 162 15.01 -0.76 4.65
N THR A 163 15.11 0.39 5.32
CA THR A 163 15.55 0.47 6.73
C THR A 163 14.62 -0.33 7.66
N ARG A 164 13.29 -0.18 7.50
CA ARG A 164 12.32 -0.97 8.28
C ARG A 164 12.49 -2.47 8.07
N LYS A 165 12.69 -2.89 6.82
CA LYS A 165 12.93 -4.29 6.45
C LYS A 165 14.20 -4.85 7.10
N GLU A 166 15.30 -4.11 7.08
CA GLU A 166 16.55 -4.52 7.73
C GLU A 166 16.40 -4.69 9.24
N HIS A 167 15.71 -3.76 9.90
CA HIS A 167 15.44 -3.87 11.34
C HIS A 167 14.55 -5.07 11.68
N LEU A 168 13.53 -5.36 10.87
CA LEU A 168 12.68 -6.55 11.05
C LEU A 168 13.48 -7.86 10.95
N VAL A 169 14.46 -7.92 10.04
CA VAL A 169 15.40 -9.05 9.94
C VAL A 169 16.25 -9.16 11.22
N GLN A 170 16.81 -8.04 11.69
CA GLN A 170 17.62 -8.03 12.93
C GLN A 170 16.84 -8.46 14.17
N LEU A 171 15.57 -8.04 14.31
CA LEU A 171 14.70 -8.47 15.42
C LEU A 171 14.54 -9.99 15.44
N TYR A 172 14.33 -10.57 14.26
CA TYR A 172 14.23 -12.02 14.12
C TYR A 172 15.54 -12.73 14.44
N GLU A 173 16.68 -12.26 13.93
CA GLU A 173 17.99 -12.87 14.20
C GLU A 173 18.32 -12.88 15.69
N LYS A 174 17.92 -11.82 16.40
CA LYS A 174 18.03 -11.70 17.85
C LYS A 174 16.96 -12.47 18.62
N LYS A 175 16.01 -13.11 17.94
CA LYS A 175 14.85 -13.84 18.51
C LYS A 175 14.03 -12.98 19.46
N ILE A 176 13.89 -11.70 19.14
CA ILE A 176 13.02 -10.78 19.86
C ILE A 176 11.60 -11.03 19.38
N ASP A 177 10.69 -11.40 20.27
CA ASP A 177 9.27 -11.66 19.98
C ASP A 177 8.34 -10.66 20.67
N GLU A 178 8.86 -9.47 20.97
CA GLU A 178 8.13 -8.40 21.62
C GLU A 178 7.36 -7.58 20.58
N ALA A 179 6.03 -7.60 20.66
CA ALA A 179 5.15 -6.90 19.71
C ALA A 179 5.46 -5.39 19.61
N ASP A 180 5.86 -4.77 20.72
CA ASP A 180 6.21 -3.34 20.76
C ASP A 180 7.48 -3.02 19.96
N GLU A 181 8.43 -3.96 19.85
CA GLU A 181 9.62 -3.78 19.01
C GLU A 181 9.28 -3.87 17.52
N TYR A 182 8.43 -4.81 17.12
CA TYR A 182 7.93 -4.90 15.74
C TYR A 182 7.08 -3.69 15.34
N ARG A 183 6.28 -3.15 16.27
CA ARG A 183 5.40 -2.02 16.02
C ARG A 183 6.17 -0.77 15.58
N LYS A 184 7.41 -0.57 16.06
CA LYS A 184 8.27 0.55 15.66
C LYS A 184 8.63 0.56 14.17
N TYR A 185 8.63 -0.62 13.55
CA TYR A 185 8.98 -0.80 12.13
C TYR A 185 7.76 -1.15 11.28
N LEU A 186 6.54 -0.98 11.82
CA LEU A 186 5.30 -1.23 11.11
C LEU A 186 4.99 -0.07 10.15
N GLY A 187 5.53 -0.15 8.94
CA GLY A 187 5.24 0.80 7.87
C GLY A 187 3.87 0.62 7.21
N VAL A 188 3.43 1.65 6.47
CA VAL A 188 2.15 1.66 5.74
C VAL A 188 2.12 0.65 4.59
N GLU A 189 3.28 0.31 4.05
CA GLU A 189 3.48 -0.79 3.12
C GLU A 189 3.11 -2.15 3.73
N HIS A 190 3.05 -2.33 5.05
CA HIS A 190 2.54 -3.57 5.63
C HIS A 190 1.01 -3.59 5.69
N ARG A 191 0.38 -2.40 5.76
CA ARG A 191 -1.05 -2.22 6.01
C ARG A 191 -1.89 -2.15 4.74
N LEU A 192 -1.39 -1.57 3.65
CA LEU A 192 -2.17 -1.49 2.40
C LEU A 192 -2.36 -2.90 1.82
N ILE A 193 -3.61 -3.31 1.62
CA ILE A 193 -3.96 -4.60 0.99
C ILE A 193 -4.51 -4.45 -0.42
N GLY A 194 -5.04 -3.27 -0.73
CA GLY A 194 -5.63 -2.95 -2.02
C GLY A 194 -5.91 -1.47 -2.15
N CYS A 195 -5.97 -0.97 -3.38
CA CYS A 195 -6.42 0.37 -3.69
C CYS A 195 -7.13 0.42 -5.03
N SER A 196 -8.04 1.38 -5.19
CA SER A 196 -8.68 1.66 -6.46
C SER A 196 -8.85 3.16 -6.68
N THR A 197 -8.49 3.62 -7.86
CA THR A 197 -8.63 5.02 -8.27
C THR A 197 -9.82 5.13 -9.22
N PHE A 198 -10.69 6.08 -8.94
CA PHE A 198 -11.95 6.27 -9.63
C PHE A 198 -12.31 7.73 -9.81
N GLU A 199 -13.15 7.98 -10.81
CA GLU A 199 -13.76 9.27 -11.07
C GLU A 199 -15.27 9.15 -11.08
N ARG A 200 -15.97 10.22 -10.68
CA ARG A 200 -17.42 10.28 -10.72
C ARG A 200 -17.87 11.06 -11.95
N SER A 201 -18.50 10.36 -12.89
CA SER A 201 -19.06 10.93 -14.11
C SER A 201 -20.57 11.16 -13.98
N TYR A 202 -21.04 12.25 -14.59
CA TYR A 202 -22.45 12.62 -14.69
C TYR A 202 -22.85 12.71 -16.17
N GLU A 203 -22.74 11.61 -16.90
CA GLU A 203 -23.05 11.58 -18.33
C GLU A 203 -24.55 11.74 -18.65
N LYS A 204 -25.44 11.36 -17.72
CA LYS A 204 -26.89 11.47 -17.91
C LYS A 204 -27.57 12.10 -16.70
N PRO A 205 -28.52 13.05 -16.90
CA PRO A 205 -29.29 13.62 -15.80
C PRO A 205 -29.94 12.52 -14.95
N GLY A 206 -29.63 12.51 -13.64
CA GLY A 206 -30.18 11.55 -12.69
C GLY A 206 -29.43 10.24 -12.54
N GLN A 207 -28.40 9.96 -13.36
CA GLN A 207 -27.54 8.79 -13.18
C GLN A 207 -26.19 9.19 -12.59
N GLN A 208 -25.71 8.39 -11.64
CA GLN A 208 -24.39 8.54 -11.04
C GLN A 208 -23.54 7.38 -11.51
N VAL A 209 -22.52 7.67 -12.32
CA VAL A 209 -21.58 6.67 -12.82
C VAL A 209 -20.25 6.85 -12.08
N LEU A 210 -19.69 5.75 -11.61
CA LEU A 210 -18.34 5.69 -11.08
C LEU A 210 -17.49 4.92 -12.08
N GLN A 211 -16.50 5.58 -12.65
CA GLN A 211 -15.53 4.98 -13.54
C GLN A 211 -14.30 4.60 -12.72
N LEU A 212 -13.98 3.32 -12.66
CA LEU A 212 -12.75 2.81 -12.06
C LEU A 212 -11.65 2.84 -13.12
N THR A 213 -10.55 3.53 -12.83
CA THR A 213 -9.43 3.67 -13.76
C THR A 213 -8.29 2.74 -13.39
N LEU A 214 -7.95 2.66 -12.09
CA LEU A 214 -6.93 1.75 -11.58
C LEU A 214 -7.52 0.89 -10.46
N VAL A 215 -7.18 -0.39 -10.45
CA VAL A 215 -7.53 -1.33 -9.38
C VAL A 215 -6.33 -2.23 -9.13
N GLY A 216 -5.84 -2.26 -7.90
CA GLY A 216 -4.70 -3.06 -7.48
C GLY A 216 -5.03 -3.74 -6.15
N VAL A 217 -4.81 -5.04 -6.08
CA VAL A 217 -4.96 -5.84 -4.86
C VAL A 217 -3.72 -6.70 -4.71
N ARG A 218 -3.20 -6.80 -3.49
CA ARG A 218 -2.06 -7.70 -3.24
C ARG A 218 -2.47 -9.14 -3.51
N LYS A 219 -1.65 -9.88 -4.27
CA LYS A 219 -1.89 -11.27 -4.70
C LYS A 219 -2.39 -12.24 -3.61
N LYS A 220 -2.09 -11.96 -2.34
CA LYS A 220 -2.48 -12.78 -1.18
C LYS A 220 -3.97 -12.68 -0.81
N TYR A 221 -4.69 -11.68 -1.32
CA TYR A 221 -6.07 -11.35 -0.97
C TYR A 221 -6.97 -11.36 -2.20
#